data_AF-A0AA51J939-F1
#
_entry.id   AF-A0AA51J939-F1
#
_cell.length_a   1.000
_cell.length_b   1.000
_cell.length_c   1.000
_cell.angle_alpha   90.00
_cell.angle_beta   90.00
_cell.angle_gamma   90.00
#
_symmetry.space_group_name_H-M   'P 1'
#
loop_
_entity.id
_entity.type
_entity.pdbx_description
1 polymer ?
#
loop_
_entity_poly.entity_id
_entity_poly.type
_entity_poly.pdbx_seq_one_letter_code
_entity_poly.pdbx_strand_id
1 'polypeptide(L)'
;YAQKKLREWQEKEAKKFFEMTRKKQHFESTERTCNQTILSLSKIVSENILTSLNTELIVQKLQENPENKLALWDQMKIMIITRICVLVYALSILQVTLRVQLNIIGGYLYRDSVLEQEPLIDGNLQAKYLS
;
A
#
# COMPACT_ATOMS: atom_id res chain seq x y z
N TYR A 1 0.75 -0.95 -54.04
CA TYR A 1 0.02 -0.07 -53.10
C TYR A 1 -0.65 -0.86 -51.97
N ALA A 2 -1.51 -1.85 -52.27
CA ALA A 2 -2.22 -2.63 -51.24
C ALA A 2 -1.30 -3.39 -50.26
N GLN A 3 -0.26 -4.07 -50.74
CA GLN A 3 0.72 -4.77 -49.89
C GLN A 3 1.48 -3.83 -48.95
N LYS A 4 1.87 -2.64 -49.44
CA LYS A 4 2.53 -1.62 -48.62
C LYS A 4 1.61 -1.14 -47.50
N LYS A 5 0.35 -0.85 -47.83
CA LYS A 5 -0.66 -0.41 -46.86
C LYS A 5 -0.98 -1.48 -45.81
N LEU A 6 -1.01 -2.76 -46.22
CA LEU A 6 -1.17 -3.89 -45.29
C LEU A 6 0.00 -4.01 -44.33
N ARG A 7 1.25 -3.88 -44.84
CA ARG A 7 2.46 -3.92 -44.01
C ARG A 7 2.50 -2.78 -43.00
N GLU A 8 2.23 -1.55 -43.44
CA GLU A 8 2.14 -0.38 -42.55
C GLU A 8 1.07 -0.56 -41.46
N TRP A 9 -0.06 -1.18 -41.80
CA TRP A 9 -1.10 -1.50 -40.84
C TRP A 9 -0.63 -2.53 -39.81
N GLN A 10 0.00 -3.63 -40.25
CA GLN A 10 0.57 -4.65 -39.37
C GLN A 10 1.65 -4.09 -38.43
N GLU A 11 2.56 -3.26 -38.94
CA GLU A 11 3.60 -2.61 -38.15
C GLU A 11 2.99 -1.67 -37.09
N LYS A 12 1.94 -0.93 -37.45
CA LYS A 12 1.23 -0.04 -36.53
C LYS A 12 0.49 -0.82 -35.44
N GLU A 13 -0.14 -1.94 -35.78
CA GLU A 13 -0.78 -2.81 -34.79
C GLU A 13 0.24 -3.46 -33.86
N ALA A 14 1.33 -4.01 -34.40
CA ALA A 14 2.40 -4.60 -33.60
C ALA A 14 2.96 -3.58 -32.61
N LYS A 15 3.24 -2.35 -33.05
CA LYS A 15 3.73 -1.27 -32.19
C LYS A 15 2.76 -0.97 -31.03
N LYS A 16 1.46 -0.81 -31.32
CA LYS A 16 0.44 -0.58 -30.29
C LYS A 16 0.36 -1.73 -29.29
N PHE A 17 0.46 -2.97 -29.78
CA PHE A 17 0.43 -4.16 -28.94
C PHE A 17 1.62 -4.19 -27.97
N PHE A 18 2.83 -3.88 -28.46
CA PHE A 18 4.03 -3.80 -27.61
C PHE A 18 3.92 -2.70 -26.55
N GLU A 19 3.47 -1.49 -26.93
CA GLU A 19 3.28 -0.37 -26.00
C GLU A 19 2.28 -0.72 -24.88
N MET A 20 1.14 -1.30 -25.24
CA MET A 20 0.11 -1.72 -24.28
C MET A 20 0.63 -2.82 -23.34
N THR A 21 1.33 -3.81 -23.88
CA THR A 21 1.91 -4.91 -23.10
C THR A 21 2.93 -4.39 -22.09
N ARG A 22 3.83 -3.50 -22.53
CA ARG A 22 4.84 -2.89 -21.67
C ARG A 22 4.20 -2.08 -20.54
N LYS A 23 3.17 -1.27 -20.84
CA LYS A 23 2.43 -0.50 -19.83
C LYS A 23 1.75 -1.40 -18.80
N LYS A 24 1.12 -2.49 -19.26
CA LYS A 24 0.46 -3.46 -18.40
C LYS A 24 1.45 -4.17 -17.47
N GLN A 25 2.57 -4.65 -18.00
CA GLN A 25 3.62 -5.30 -17.20
C GLN A 25 4.20 -4.38 -16.13
N HIS A 26 4.44 -3.11 -16.47
CA HIS A 26 4.89 -2.11 -15.51
C HIS A 26 3.87 -1.90 -14.39
N PHE A 27 2.60 -1.71 -14.74
CA PHE A 27 1.52 -1.56 -13.78
C PHE A 27 1.41 -2.77 -12.85
N GLU A 28 1.42 -3.99 -13.39
CA GLU A 28 1.38 -5.24 -12.61
C GLU A 28 2.59 -5.39 -11.69
N SER A 29 3.76 -4.86 -12.08
CA SER A 29 4.94 -4.81 -11.22
C SER A 29 4.75 -3.83 -10.07
N THR A 30 4.31 -2.59 -10.35
CA THR A 30 4.00 -1.57 -9.35
C THR A 30 2.96 -2.05 -8.34
N GLU A 31 1.91 -2.72 -8.81
CA GLU A 31 0.86 -3.29 -7.97
C GLU A 31 1.39 -4.41 -7.07
N ARG A 32 2.27 -5.29 -7.57
CA ARG A 32 2.93 -6.32 -6.75
C ARG A 32 3.79 -5.71 -5.66
N THR A 33 4.60 -4.70 -5.99
CA THR A 33 5.38 -3.96 -5.00
C THR A 33 4.47 -3.31 -3.95
N CYS A 34 3.39 -2.64 -4.37
CA CYS A 34 2.44 -2.04 -3.46
C CYS A 34 1.80 -3.04 -2.51
N ASN A 35 1.37 -4.21 -3.02
CA ASN A 35 0.79 -5.27 -2.19
C ASN A 35 1.79 -5.76 -1.14
N GLN A 36 3.05 -5.96 -1.53
CA GLN A 36 4.10 -6.41 -0.61
C GLN A 36 4.39 -5.36 0.48
N THR A 37 4.46 -4.08 0.11
CA THR A 37 4.65 -2.97 1.06
C THR A 37 3.46 -2.85 2.02
N ILE A 38 2.22 -2.96 1.52
CA ILE A 38 1.01 -2.96 2.35
C ILE A 38 1.08 -4.08 3.38
N LEU A 39 1.37 -5.32 2.98
CA LEU A 39 1.43 -6.46 3.90
C LEU A 39 2.49 -6.27 4.99
N SER A 40 3.68 -5.79 4.61
CA SER A 40 4.77 -5.55 5.56
C SER A 40 4.42 -4.45 6.57
N LEU A 41 3.95 -3.29 6.09
CA LEU A 41 3.65 -2.16 6.96
C LEU A 41 2.37 -2.39 7.79
N SER A 42 1.39 -3.12 7.26
CA SER A 42 0.16 -3.47 7.99
C SER A 42 0.47 -4.31 9.21
N LYS A 43 1.44 -5.23 9.11
CA LYS A 43 1.90 -6.03 10.25
C LYS A 43 2.51 -5.12 11.33
N ILE A 44 3.43 -4.24 10.94
CA ILE A 44 4.10 -3.30 11.87
C ILE A 44 3.09 -2.38 12.56
N VAL A 45 2.17 -1.79 11.79
CA VAL A 45 1.12 -0.91 12.33
C VAL A 45 0.21 -1.68 13.29
N SER A 46 -0.20 -2.89 12.94
CA SER A 46 -1.05 -3.72 13.79
C SER A 46 -0.36 -4.08 15.10
N GLU A 47 0.90 -4.51 15.07
CA GLU A 47 1.70 -4.81 16.26
C GLU A 47 1.81 -3.58 17.17
N ASN A 48 2.14 -2.41 16.61
CA ASN A 48 2.23 -1.16 17.38
C ASN A 48 0.90 -0.77 18.04
N ILE A 49 -0.23 -0.95 17.34
CA ILE A 49 -1.57 -0.67 17.90
C ILE A 49 -1.90 -1.65 19.02
N LEU A 50 -1.60 -2.95 18.85
CA LEU A 50 -1.83 -3.97 19.88
C LEU A 50 -1.01 -3.71 21.14
N THR A 51 0.26 -3.32 20.99
CA THR A 51 1.13 -2.94 22.11
C THR A 51 0.62 -1.67 22.81
N SER A 52 0.22 -0.65 22.05
CA SER A 52 -0.25 0.62 22.62
C SER A 52 -1.60 0.50 23.34
N LEU A 53 -2.49 -0.36 22.82
CA LEU A 53 -3.82 -0.60 23.37
C LEU A 53 -3.89 -1.97 24.06
N ASN A 54 -2.85 -2.34 24.81
CA ASN A 54 -2.73 -3.65 25.45
C ASN A 54 -3.82 -3.89 26.52
N THR A 55 -4.51 -5.02 26.42
CA THR A 55 -5.58 -5.43 27.37
C THR A 55 -5.16 -6.59 28.28
N GLU A 56 -3.99 -7.19 28.06
CA GLU A 56 -3.50 -8.38 28.79
C GLU A 56 -3.34 -8.08 30.28
N LEU A 57 -2.83 -6.90 30.63
CA LEU A 57 -2.71 -6.47 32.02
C LEU A 57 -4.08 -6.36 32.72
N ILE A 58 -5.12 -5.93 32.01
CA ILE A 58 -6.48 -5.85 32.56
C ILE A 58 -7.05 -7.26 32.75
N VAL A 59 -6.83 -8.15 31.78
CA VAL A 59 -7.25 -9.55 31.87
C VAL A 59 -6.57 -10.25 33.05
N GLN A 60 -5.26 -10.06 33.23
CA GLN A 60 -4.51 -10.61 34.38
C GLN A 60 -5.08 -10.11 35.71
N LYS A 61 -5.29 -8.79 35.85
CA LYS A 61 -5.91 -8.23 37.05
C LYS A 61 -7.30 -8.80 37.30
N LEU A 62 -8.11 -9.00 36.26
CA LEU A 62 -9.44 -9.60 36.38
C LEU A 62 -9.40 -11.06 36.87
N GLN A 63 -8.35 -11.81 36.58
CA GLN A 63 -8.16 -13.20 37.05
C GLN A 63 -7.87 -13.28 38.56
N GLU A 64 -7.30 -12.21 39.15
CA GLU A 64 -6.98 -12.12 40.58
C GLU A 64 -8.22 -11.82 41.46
N ASN A 65 -9.43 -11.73 40.88
CA ASN A 65 -10.68 -11.36 41.56
C ASN A 65 -10.57 -10.07 42.40
N PRO A 66 -10.27 -8.93 41.77
CA PRO A 66 -10.09 -7.66 42.47
C PRO A 66 -11.45 -7.07 42.86
N GLU A 67 -11.47 -6.26 43.91
CA GLU A 67 -12.69 -5.61 44.39
C GLU A 67 -13.28 -4.64 43.34
N ASN A 68 -12.44 -4.05 42.49
CA ASN A 68 -12.83 -3.10 41.45
C ASN A 68 -13.19 -3.74 40.09
N LYS A 69 -13.68 -4.98 40.10
CA LYS A 69 -13.99 -5.78 38.89
C LYS A 69 -14.80 -5.03 37.82
N LEU A 70 -15.85 -4.31 38.21
CA LEU A 70 -16.71 -3.57 37.28
C LEU A 70 -15.93 -2.50 36.49
N ALA A 71 -15.11 -1.71 37.19
CA ALA A 71 -14.30 -0.66 36.58
C ALA A 71 -13.28 -1.22 35.58
N LEU A 72 -12.65 -2.36 35.90
CA LEU A 72 -11.72 -3.03 34.99
C LEU A 72 -12.41 -3.56 33.73
N TRP A 73 -13.62 -4.10 33.86
CA TRP A 73 -14.42 -4.53 32.69
C TRP A 73 -14.78 -3.36 31.79
N ASP A 74 -15.18 -2.22 32.36
CA ASP A 74 -15.53 -1.04 31.56
C ASP A 74 -14.31 -0.44 30.86
N GLN A 75 -13.17 -0.37 31.55
CA GLN A 75 -11.89 0.00 30.93
C GLN A 75 -11.55 -0.93 29.77
N MET A 76 -11.69 -2.25 29.96
CA MET A 76 -11.39 -3.24 28.93
C MET A 76 -12.30 -3.06 27.70
N LYS A 77 -13.60 -2.83 27.89
CA LYS A 77 -14.56 -2.58 26.79
C LYS A 77 -14.14 -1.37 25.95
N ILE A 78 -13.82 -0.25 26.61
CA ILE A 78 -13.39 0.98 25.93
C ILE A 78 -12.11 0.71 25.12
N MET A 79 -11.14 -0.01 25.69
CA MET A 79 -9.89 -0.33 25.00
C MET A 79 -10.09 -1.25 23.80
N ILE A 80 -10.95 -2.27 23.90
CA ILE A 80 -11.26 -3.18 22.79
C ILE A 80 -11.94 -2.42 21.64
N ILE A 81 -12.95 -1.60 21.94
CA ILE A 81 -13.64 -0.80 20.93
C ILE A 81 -12.66 0.17 20.26
N THR A 82 -11.85 0.87 21.06
CA THR A 82 -10.81 1.79 20.56
C THR A 82 -9.83 1.06 19.64
N ARG A 83 -9.38 -0.14 20.04
CA ARG A 83 -8.44 -0.96 19.25
C ARG A 83 -9.02 -1.33 17.88
N ILE A 84 -10.28 -1.77 17.83
CA ILE A 84 -10.94 -2.14 16.58
C ILE A 84 -11.07 -0.90 15.68
N CYS A 85 -11.55 0.23 16.22
CA CYS A 85 -11.68 1.46 15.45
C CYS A 85 -10.33 1.92 14.88
N VAL A 86 -9.28 2.00 15.73
CA VAL A 86 -7.95 2.44 15.31
C VAL A 86 -7.36 1.50 14.25
N LEU A 87 -7.51 0.18 14.39
CA LEU A 87 -7.05 -0.78 13.38
C LEU A 87 -7.71 -0.54 12.02
N VAL A 88 -9.05 -0.39 11.99
CA VAL A 88 -9.78 -0.17 10.73
C VAL A 88 -9.33 1.13 10.05
N TYR A 89 -9.26 2.22 10.80
CA TYR A 89 -8.84 3.51 10.24
C TYR A 89 -7.38 3.49 9.77
N ALA A 90 -6.46 3.01 10.61
CA ALA A 90 -5.04 3.02 10.31
C ALA A 90 -4.70 2.15 9.08
N LEU A 91 -5.25 0.94 9.01
CA LEU A 91 -5.01 0.04 7.87
C LEU A 91 -5.64 0.57 6.58
N SER A 92 -6.83 1.17 6.66
CA SER A 92 -7.49 1.77 5.50
C SER A 92 -6.70 2.97 4.95
N ILE A 93 -6.26 3.86 5.83
CA ILE A 93 -5.43 5.02 5.47
C ILE A 93 -4.11 4.55 4.86
N LEU A 94 -3.44 3.57 5.48
CA LEU A 94 -2.19 2.99 4.98
C LEU A 94 -2.37 2.43 3.56
N GLN A 95 -3.40 1.62 3.34
CA GLN A 95 -3.66 1.00 2.04
C GLN A 95 -3.91 2.05 0.95
N VAL A 96 -4.78 3.04 1.20
CA VAL A 96 -5.07 4.08 0.21
C VAL A 96 -3.83 4.93 -0.06
N THR A 97 -3.10 5.32 0.98
CA THR A 97 -1.88 6.14 0.87
C THR A 97 -0.83 5.46 0.01
N LEU A 98 -0.52 4.18 0.28
CA LEU A 98 0.47 3.43 -0.49
C LEU A 98 0.05 3.23 -1.95
N ARG A 99 -1.23 2.97 -2.21
CA ARG A 99 -1.76 2.85 -3.58
C ARG A 99 -1.57 4.14 -4.36
N VAL A 100 -1.84 5.27 -3.74
CA VAL A 100 -1.66 6.59 -4.39
C VAL A 100 -0.18 6.87 -4.61
N GLN A 101 0.64 6.77 -3.55
CA GLN A 101 2.07 7.08 -3.60
C GLN A 101 2.82 6.23 -4.64
N LEU A 102 2.63 4.91 -4.62
CA LEU A 102 3.35 3.99 -5.49
C LEU A 102 2.87 4.04 -6.94
N ASN A 103 1.57 4.31 -7.19
CA ASN A 103 1.10 4.49 -8.56
C ASN A 103 1.54 5.82 -9.16
N ILE A 104 1.64 6.90 -8.36
CA ILE A 104 2.19 8.18 -8.82
C ILE A 104 3.66 7.98 -9.21
N ILE A 105 4.50 7.46 -8.31
CA ILE A 105 5.92 7.18 -8.61
C ILE A 105 6.04 6.20 -9.78
N GLY A 106 5.24 5.14 -9.80
CA GLY A 106 5.22 4.16 -10.88
C GLY A 106 4.93 4.82 -12.23
N GLY A 107 4.02 5.79 -12.29
CA GLY A 107 3.75 6.56 -13.50
C GLY A 107 4.94 7.39 -13.98
N TYR A 108 5.62 8.09 -13.07
CA TYR A 108 6.84 8.83 -13.39
C TYR A 108 7.98 7.90 -13.86
N LEU A 109 8.22 6.78 -13.18
CA LEU A 109 9.22 5.80 -13.57
C LEU A 109 8.91 5.15 -14.93
N TYR A 110 7.64 4.88 -15.23
CA TYR A 110 7.24 4.38 -16.54
C TYR A 110 7.59 5.39 -17.64
N ARG A 111 7.25 6.66 -17.43
CA ARG A 111 7.54 7.74 -18.38
C ARG A 111 9.03 7.86 -18.62
N ASP A 112 9.83 7.90 -17.55
CA ASP A 112 11.28 8.07 -17.64
C ASP A 112 11.92 6.85 -18.36
N SER A 113 11.36 5.65 -18.20
CA SER A 113 11.82 4.45 -18.94
C SER A 113 11.46 4.45 -20.43
N VAL A 114 10.39 5.14 -20.83
CA VAL A 114 9.84 5.09 -22.19
C VAL A 114 10.28 6.28 -23.04
N LEU A 115 10.35 7.48 -22.45
CA LEU A 115 10.57 8.70 -23.20
C LEU A 115 12.04 9.04 -23.45
N GLU A 116 12.99 8.30 -22.88
CA GLU A 116 14.45 8.58 -22.99
C GLU A 116 14.79 10.06 -22.69
N GLN A 117 13.95 10.72 -21.89
CA GLN A 117 14.13 12.09 -21.43
C GLN A 117 14.99 12.10 -20.17
N GLU A 118 15.46 13.29 -19.76
CA GLU A 118 16.12 13.43 -18.47
C GLU A 118 15.20 12.89 -17.35
N PRO A 119 15.74 12.03 -16.48
CA PRO A 119 14.96 11.43 -15.40
C PRO A 119 14.48 12.54 -14.46
N LEU A 120 13.17 12.60 -14.25
CA LEU A 120 12.53 13.59 -13.38
C LEU A 120 12.48 13.11 -11.94
N ILE A 121 12.61 11.79 -11.72
CA ILE A 121 12.68 11.19 -10.40
C ILE A 121 14.10 10.65 -10.16
N ASP A 122 14.84 11.34 -9.30
CA ASP A 122 16.08 10.80 -8.70
C ASP A 122 15.75 9.89 -7.51
N GLY A 123 16.66 8.95 -7.19
CA GLY A 123 16.52 8.03 -6.06
C GLY A 123 16.34 8.76 -4.72
N ASN A 124 16.99 9.92 -4.54
CA ASN A 124 16.81 10.73 -3.34
C ASN A 124 15.41 11.34 -3.25
N LEU A 125 14.87 11.81 -4.39
CA LEU A 125 13.53 12.36 -4.45
C LEU A 125 12.49 11.27 -4.17
N GLN A 126 12.68 10.08 -4.73
CA GLN A 126 11.83 8.92 -4.47
C GLN A 126 11.85 8.55 -2.98
N ALA A 127 13.02 8.45 -2.36
CA ALA A 127 13.14 8.12 -0.94
C ALA A 127 12.46 9.18 -0.06
N LYS A 128 12.65 10.46 -0.37
CA LYS A 128 12.04 11.58 0.38
C LYS A 128 10.51 11.64 0.24
N TYR A 129 9.96 11.20 -0.90
CA TYR A 129 8.51 11.16 -1.08
C TYR A 129 7.85 9.98 -0.35
N LEU A 130 8.58 8.87 -0.20
CA LEU A 130 8.11 7.64 0.44
C LEU A 130 8.40 7.56 1.94
N SER A 131 9.25 8.45 2.47
CA SER A 131 9.50 8.60 3.91
C SER A 131 8.37 9.31 4.63
#